data_AF-A0A0H1BIZ4-F1
#
_entry.id   AF-A0A0H1BIZ4-F1
#
_cell.length_a   1.000
_cell.length_b   1.000
_cell.length_c   1.000
_cell.angle_alpha   90.00
_cell.angle_beta   90.00
_cell.angle_gamma   90.00
#
_symmetry.space_group_name_H-M   'P 1'
#
loop_
_entity.id
_entity.type
_entity.pdbx_description
1 polymer ?
#
loop_
_entity_poly.entity_id
_entity_poly.type
_entity_poly.pdbx_seq_one_letter_code
_entity_poly.pdbx_strand_id
1 'polypeptide(L)'
;MSLPPVPYSTLSSSYPGNPPASNPHLDTETPPPPPPKPTSHEASRKGTPHTGSPLPFPPPLSSSAAREPSTTHGQPGHSGDPATARPLDSLPDDAFSPDKLPQPPNIEDGWLPDALKDKSTPDLHSILQNPTLLHALATTHPSYAATQAHLTTLLSANKQLATHLLSLETHLHNLRASTESLLLHHQSLELSWRKKQGEIDAALEPWSPKALYQRLVAGIAEQEAVCRAVEESFLESEQGSEEKATEREVVEWVRRVRTEGARLESRREMRARWDEGRVGGWR
;
A
#
# COMPACT_ATOMS: atom_id res chain seq x y z
N MET A 1 43.27 2.31 35.19
CA MET A 1 42.33 2.23 36.31
C MET A 1 40.95 2.03 35.70
N SER A 2 40.57 0.78 35.45
CA SER A 2 39.82 -0.10 36.37
C SER A 2 38.35 0.31 36.49
N LEU A 3 37.49 -0.38 35.75
CA LEU A 3 36.10 -0.62 36.16
C LEU A 3 36.11 -1.54 37.40
N PRO A 4 35.10 -1.48 38.28
CA PRO A 4 34.00 -2.44 38.15
C PRO A 4 32.59 -1.90 38.54
N PRO A 5 31.53 -2.72 38.39
CA PRO A 5 30.13 -2.29 38.31
C PRO A 5 29.20 -2.83 39.44
N VAL A 6 27.93 -2.39 39.41
CA VAL A 6 26.67 -2.91 40.07
C VAL A 6 26.65 -2.93 41.62
N PRO A 7 25.49 -2.93 42.34
CA PRO A 7 24.46 -3.96 42.26
C PRO A 7 22.97 -3.52 42.41
N TYR A 8 22.12 -4.47 42.00
CA TYR A 8 20.68 -4.59 42.23
C TYR A 8 20.31 -4.77 43.72
N SER A 9 19.06 -4.48 44.09
CA SER A 9 18.28 -5.19 45.13
C SER A 9 16.79 -4.85 44.91
N THR A 10 15.87 -5.76 44.57
CA THR A 10 15.38 -7.01 45.21
C THR A 10 14.49 -6.80 46.42
N LEU A 11 13.17 -6.97 46.22
CA LEU A 11 12.22 -7.66 47.09
C LEU A 11 11.21 -8.30 46.12
N SER A 12 11.23 -9.60 45.79
CA SER A 12 11.26 -10.82 46.59
C SER A 12 10.09 -10.94 47.56
N SER A 13 9.28 -11.98 47.33
CA SER A 13 8.62 -12.87 48.32
C SER A 13 7.21 -13.24 47.83
N SER A 14 6.77 -14.50 47.78
CA SER A 14 7.39 -15.81 48.00
C SER A 14 6.36 -16.92 47.67
N TYR A 15 6.82 -17.97 46.96
CA TYR A 15 6.66 -19.43 47.21
C TYR A 15 5.25 -20.08 47.42
N PRO A 16 5.10 -21.43 47.36
CA PRO A 16 5.49 -22.39 46.30
C PRO A 16 4.50 -23.56 46.10
N GLY A 17 4.72 -24.38 45.06
CA GLY A 17 4.14 -25.73 44.96
C GLY A 17 4.66 -26.48 43.72
N ASN A 18 5.49 -27.51 43.94
CA ASN A 18 6.20 -28.32 42.94
C ASN A 18 5.35 -29.57 42.50
N PRO A 19 5.79 -30.46 41.58
CA PRO A 19 4.99 -31.15 40.54
C PRO A 19 4.87 -32.67 40.90
N PRO A 20 4.80 -33.70 40.02
CA PRO A 20 4.68 -33.81 38.55
C PRO A 20 3.65 -34.84 38.02
N ALA A 21 3.30 -34.77 36.74
CA ALA A 21 2.79 -35.94 35.99
C ALA A 21 3.00 -35.79 34.47
N SER A 22 3.88 -36.65 33.94
CA SER A 22 3.82 -37.33 32.63
C SER A 22 3.55 -36.53 31.33
N ASN A 23 4.65 -36.29 30.59
CA ASN A 23 4.93 -36.25 29.12
C ASN A 23 3.83 -36.74 28.11
N PRO A 24 4.05 -36.63 26.78
CA PRO A 24 4.43 -35.49 25.93
C PRO A 24 3.59 -35.46 24.60
N HIS A 25 3.19 -34.31 24.04
CA HIS A 25 2.77 -34.28 22.62
C HIS A 25 2.73 -32.86 22.01
N LEU A 26 3.61 -32.64 21.02
CA LEU A 26 3.49 -31.85 19.80
C LEU A 26 2.86 -30.44 19.82
N ASP A 27 3.74 -29.48 19.53
CA ASP A 27 3.61 -28.42 18.53
C ASP A 27 2.50 -27.36 18.66
N THR A 28 2.98 -26.19 19.10
CA THR A 28 2.45 -24.84 18.94
C THR A 28 2.33 -24.42 17.46
N GLU A 29 1.40 -23.50 17.21
CA GLU A 29 1.29 -22.58 16.06
C GLU A 29 0.49 -23.05 14.84
N THR A 30 -0.82 -22.74 14.87
CA THR A 30 -1.62 -22.54 13.65
C THR A 30 -2.20 -21.12 13.71
N PRO A 31 -1.95 -20.23 12.73
CA PRO A 31 -2.55 -18.90 12.71
C PRO A 31 -4.03 -18.98 12.29
N PRO A 32 -4.90 -18.03 12.72
CA PRO A 32 -6.32 -18.07 12.41
C PRO A 32 -6.61 -17.75 10.92
N PRO A 33 -7.74 -18.26 10.37
CA PRO A 33 -8.05 -18.13 8.95
C PRO A 33 -8.49 -16.70 8.54
N PRO A 34 -8.22 -16.29 7.28
CA PRO A 34 -8.57 -14.96 6.78
C PRO A 34 -10.06 -14.80 6.44
N PRO A 35 -10.61 -13.56 6.44
CA PRO A 35 -12.02 -13.31 6.18
C PRO A 35 -12.40 -13.50 4.69
N PRO A 36 -13.66 -13.85 4.39
CA PRO A 36 -14.11 -14.10 3.01
C PRO A 36 -14.23 -12.80 2.19
N LYS A 37 -13.88 -12.88 0.90
CA LYS A 37 -13.94 -11.76 -0.07
C LYS A 37 -15.40 -11.46 -0.49
N PRO A 38 -15.79 -10.18 -0.65
CA PRO A 38 -17.09 -9.83 -1.22
C PRO A 38 -17.08 -10.05 -2.74
N THR A 39 -18.05 -10.80 -3.24
CA THR A 39 -18.29 -11.00 -4.68
C THR A 39 -19.10 -9.81 -5.21
N SER A 40 -18.58 -9.19 -6.29
CA SER A 40 -19.32 -8.23 -7.10
C SER A 40 -20.08 -9.01 -8.17
N HIS A 41 -21.42 -8.94 -8.19
CA HIS A 41 -22.24 -8.65 -9.39
C HIS A 41 -23.74 -8.73 -9.07
N GLU A 42 -24.47 -7.75 -9.63
CA GLU A 42 -25.90 -7.75 -10.00
C GLU A 42 -26.95 -7.65 -8.87
N ALA A 43 -27.99 -6.81 -8.93
CA ALA A 43 -28.57 -6.08 -10.05
C ALA A 43 -29.44 -4.89 -9.60
N SER A 44 -29.46 -3.89 -10.48
CA SER A 44 -30.65 -3.22 -11.01
C SER A 44 -31.35 -2.06 -10.27
N ARG A 45 -31.31 -0.93 -10.98
CA ARG A 45 -32.44 -0.04 -11.34
C ARG A 45 -32.88 1.00 -10.31
N LYS A 46 -32.51 2.27 -10.57
CA LYS A 46 -33.48 3.34 -10.92
C LYS A 46 -32.77 4.69 -11.20
N GLY A 47 -33.02 5.22 -12.40
CA GLY A 47 -33.36 6.63 -12.65
C GLY A 47 -32.25 7.69 -12.54
N THR A 48 -31.72 8.09 -13.69
CA THR A 48 -31.22 9.46 -13.95
C THR A 48 -32.39 10.46 -13.90
N PRO A 49 -32.13 11.76 -13.63
CA PRO A 49 -32.01 12.68 -14.76
C PRO A 49 -30.80 13.64 -14.68
N HIS A 50 -30.49 14.17 -15.87
CA HIS A 50 -29.38 15.04 -16.23
C HIS A 50 -29.30 16.36 -15.45
N THR A 51 -28.08 16.83 -15.18
CA THR A 51 -27.58 18.19 -15.52
C THR A 51 -26.11 18.33 -15.07
N GLY A 52 -25.23 18.85 -15.93
CA GLY A 52 -23.90 19.34 -15.52
C GLY A 52 -22.71 18.84 -16.35
N SER A 53 -22.11 19.74 -17.12
CA SER A 53 -21.01 19.61 -18.09
C SER A 53 -19.70 18.99 -17.55
N PRO A 54 -18.91 18.26 -18.37
CA PRO A 54 -17.60 17.76 -17.96
C PRO A 54 -16.48 18.79 -18.21
N LEU A 55 -15.56 18.92 -17.25
CA LEU A 55 -14.27 19.61 -17.42
C LEU A 55 -13.20 18.60 -17.89
N PRO A 56 -12.17 19.06 -18.63
CA PRO A 56 -11.34 18.20 -19.48
C PRO A 56 -10.22 17.47 -18.71
N PHE A 57 -10.04 16.19 -19.04
CA PHE A 57 -8.87 15.40 -18.68
C PHE A 57 -7.62 15.85 -19.46
N PRO A 58 -6.40 15.79 -18.89
CA PRO A 58 -5.16 15.97 -19.64
C PRO A 58 -4.84 14.71 -20.49
N PRO A 59 -4.09 14.86 -21.60
CA PRO A 59 -3.99 13.83 -22.64
C PRO A 59 -3.02 12.70 -22.28
N PRO A 60 -3.28 11.45 -22.72
CA PRO A 60 -2.29 10.38 -22.74
C PRO A 60 -1.35 10.57 -23.95
N LEU A 61 -0.05 10.59 -23.69
CA LEU A 61 0.98 10.52 -24.73
C LEU A 61 0.85 9.19 -25.48
N SER A 62 0.53 9.29 -26.77
CA SER A 62 0.54 8.17 -27.72
C SER A 62 1.88 8.12 -28.44
N SER A 63 2.51 6.95 -28.45
CA SER A 63 3.42 6.56 -29.54
C SER A 63 3.03 5.15 -30.01
N SER A 64 2.78 5.10 -31.31
CA SER A 64 2.14 4.07 -32.11
C SER A 64 3.12 2.99 -32.58
N ALA A 65 2.64 1.74 -32.68
CA ALA A 65 2.76 0.80 -33.81
C ALA A 65 2.56 -0.63 -33.28
N ALA A 66 1.84 -1.57 -33.90
CA ALA A 66 0.97 -1.59 -35.07
C ALA A 66 0.21 -2.94 -35.05
N ARG A 67 -1.11 -2.85 -35.30
CA ARG A 67 -1.88 -3.73 -36.21
C ARG A 67 -2.09 -5.23 -35.86
N GLU A 68 -3.34 -5.49 -35.44
CA GLU A 68 -4.29 -6.61 -35.70
C GLU A 68 -3.98 -7.64 -36.84
N PRO A 69 -4.55 -8.88 -36.83
CA PRO A 69 -6.02 -9.10 -36.69
C PRO A 69 -6.55 -10.39 -35.99
N SER A 70 -7.79 -10.25 -35.51
CA SER A 70 -8.95 -11.17 -35.52
C SER A 70 -8.79 -12.67 -35.12
N THR A 71 -9.62 -13.15 -34.18
CA THR A 71 -10.83 -13.99 -34.43
C THR A 71 -11.27 -14.76 -33.16
N THR A 72 -12.56 -15.02 -33.13
CA THR A 72 -13.50 -15.53 -32.13
C THR A 72 -13.24 -16.88 -31.42
N HIS A 73 -13.89 -16.99 -30.25
CA HIS A 73 -14.57 -18.19 -29.68
C HIS A 73 -13.75 -19.27 -28.93
N GLY A 74 -14.11 -19.48 -27.66
CA GLY A 74 -13.93 -20.76 -26.94
C GLY A 74 -13.23 -20.67 -25.58
N GLN A 75 -13.98 -20.56 -24.49
CA GLN A 75 -13.60 -21.16 -23.19
C GLN A 75 -13.84 -22.69 -23.28
N PRO A 76 -13.33 -23.57 -22.39
CA PRO A 76 -12.40 -23.34 -21.26
C PRO A 76 -11.21 -24.32 -21.23
N GLY A 77 -10.09 -23.93 -20.60
CA GLY A 77 -8.98 -24.85 -20.38
C GLY A 77 -7.98 -24.31 -19.36
N HIS A 78 -8.08 -24.81 -18.13
CA HIS A 78 -7.02 -24.94 -17.13
C HIS A 78 -5.87 -23.92 -17.19
N SER A 79 -6.07 -22.77 -16.52
CA SER A 79 -4.96 -21.92 -16.07
C SER A 79 -4.22 -22.65 -14.95
N GLY A 80 -3.17 -23.39 -15.33
CA GLY A 80 -2.15 -23.85 -14.41
C GLY A 80 -1.31 -22.68 -13.91
N ASP A 81 -1.00 -22.70 -12.62
CA ASP A 81 -0.07 -21.80 -11.95
C ASP A 81 1.25 -21.61 -12.72
N PRO A 82 1.79 -20.39 -12.84
CA PRO A 82 3.14 -20.16 -13.34
C PRO A 82 4.24 -20.43 -12.31
N ALA A 83 3.96 -21.19 -11.24
CA ALA A 83 4.90 -21.45 -10.15
C ALA A 83 5.91 -22.59 -10.43
N THR A 84 5.86 -23.22 -11.61
CA THR A 84 6.76 -24.35 -11.92
C THR A 84 7.34 -24.30 -13.33
N ALA A 85 7.53 -23.11 -13.89
CA ALA A 85 8.39 -22.95 -15.06
C ALA A 85 9.85 -23.10 -14.61
N ARG A 86 10.34 -24.35 -14.57
CA ARG A 86 11.77 -24.65 -14.59
C ARG A 86 12.39 -23.80 -15.71
N PRO A 87 13.44 -23.00 -15.44
CA PRO A 87 14.16 -22.34 -16.52
C PRO A 87 14.54 -23.39 -17.56
N LEU A 88 14.34 -23.09 -18.84
CA LEU A 88 14.63 -23.97 -19.99
C LEU A 88 16.12 -24.37 -20.09
N ASP A 89 16.95 -23.89 -19.16
CA ASP A 89 18.39 -24.08 -19.04
C ASP A 89 18.81 -24.66 -17.67
N SER A 90 17.89 -25.34 -16.97
CA SER A 90 18.29 -26.19 -15.85
C SER A 90 19.23 -27.26 -16.39
N LEU A 91 20.54 -27.11 -16.11
CA LEU A 91 21.52 -28.14 -16.42
C LEU A 91 21.00 -29.50 -15.94
N PRO A 92 21.26 -30.58 -16.69
CA PRO A 92 20.91 -31.92 -16.22
C PRO A 92 21.41 -32.08 -14.78
N ASP A 93 20.62 -32.70 -13.88
CA ASP A 93 21.08 -33.03 -12.51
C ASP A 93 22.42 -33.80 -12.52
N ASP A 94 22.72 -34.47 -13.65
CA ASP A 94 23.97 -35.15 -13.96
C ASP A 94 25.19 -34.23 -14.18
N ALA A 95 25.01 -32.93 -14.43
CA ALA A 95 26.10 -32.01 -14.71
C ALA A 95 26.97 -31.73 -13.47
N PHE A 96 26.54 -32.14 -12.28
CA PHE A 96 27.29 -32.03 -11.03
C PHE A 96 27.77 -33.38 -10.49
N SER A 97 27.50 -34.48 -11.19
CA SER A 97 27.89 -35.82 -10.76
C SER A 97 29.28 -36.20 -11.29
N PRO A 98 30.29 -36.40 -10.42
CA PRO A 98 31.64 -36.79 -10.84
C PRO A 98 31.70 -38.23 -11.40
N ASP A 99 30.70 -39.08 -11.11
CA ASP A 99 30.67 -40.50 -11.48
C ASP A 99 30.50 -40.78 -12.99
N LYS A 100 30.19 -39.77 -13.81
CA LYS A 100 30.07 -39.92 -15.28
C LYS A 100 31.30 -39.44 -16.04
N LEU A 101 32.32 -38.93 -15.36
CA LEU A 101 33.57 -38.53 -16.00
C LEU A 101 34.43 -39.77 -16.27
N PRO A 102 35.10 -39.86 -17.43
CA PRO A 102 36.09 -40.90 -17.66
C PRO A 102 37.16 -40.79 -16.57
N GLN A 103 37.25 -41.81 -15.72
CA GLN A 103 38.19 -41.83 -14.61
C GLN A 103 39.61 -41.85 -15.19
N PRO A 104 40.58 -41.14 -14.59
CA PRO A 104 41.97 -41.30 -14.99
C PRO A 104 42.35 -42.79 -14.92
N PRO A 105 43.18 -43.28 -15.85
CA PRO A 105 43.52 -44.69 -15.94
C PRO A 105 44.16 -45.11 -14.63
N ASN A 106 43.71 -46.22 -14.06
CA ASN A 106 44.33 -46.80 -12.89
C ASN A 106 45.68 -47.41 -13.32
N ILE A 107 46.62 -47.60 -12.39
CA ILE A 107 47.93 -48.19 -12.68
C ILE A 107 47.78 -49.58 -13.35
N GLU A 108 46.68 -50.27 -13.01
CA GLU A 108 46.26 -51.56 -13.56
C GLU A 108 45.85 -51.50 -15.05
N ASP A 109 45.42 -50.34 -15.56
CA ASP A 109 44.91 -50.17 -16.93
C ASP A 109 46.05 -50.07 -17.98
N GLY A 110 47.30 -49.93 -17.52
CA GLY A 110 48.49 -49.95 -18.38
C GLY A 110 48.51 -48.87 -19.47
N TRP A 111 47.76 -47.78 -19.29
CA TRP A 111 47.67 -46.74 -20.31
C TRP A 111 49.03 -46.06 -20.49
N LEU A 112 49.53 -46.10 -21.73
CA LEU A 112 50.75 -45.43 -22.14
C LEU A 112 50.46 -44.66 -23.43
N PRO A 113 50.82 -43.36 -23.51
CA PRO A 113 50.74 -42.60 -24.75
C PRO A 113 51.43 -43.33 -25.90
N ASP A 114 50.82 -43.36 -27.08
CA ASP A 114 51.36 -44.08 -28.25
C ASP A 114 52.79 -43.61 -28.59
N ALA A 115 53.10 -42.34 -28.32
CA ALA A 115 54.43 -41.78 -28.47
C ALA A 115 55.52 -42.44 -27.61
N LEU A 116 55.17 -43.15 -26.54
CA LEU A 116 56.11 -43.81 -25.64
C LEU A 116 56.29 -45.31 -25.95
N LYS A 117 55.43 -45.91 -26.78
CA LYS A 117 55.47 -47.36 -27.07
C LYS A 117 56.70 -47.79 -27.87
N ASP A 118 57.24 -46.90 -28.71
CA ASP A 118 58.35 -47.20 -29.62
C ASP A 118 59.72 -46.66 -29.16
N LYS A 119 59.82 -46.16 -27.91
CA LYS A 119 61.03 -45.48 -27.41
C LYS A 119 62.04 -46.45 -26.79
N SER A 120 63.32 -46.10 -26.92
CA SER A 120 64.42 -46.86 -26.33
C SER A 120 64.48 -46.69 -24.80
N THR A 121 65.01 -47.68 -24.08
CA THR A 121 65.21 -47.63 -22.61
C THR A 121 65.99 -46.40 -22.11
N PRO A 122 67.05 -45.90 -22.77
CA PRO A 122 67.70 -44.66 -22.33
C PRO A 122 66.82 -43.42 -22.52
N ASP A 123 66.00 -43.37 -23.58
CA ASP A 123 65.09 -42.25 -23.84
C ASP A 123 63.97 -42.20 -22.79
N LEU A 124 63.40 -43.35 -22.42
CA LEU A 124 62.41 -43.46 -21.36
C LEU A 124 62.97 -42.98 -20.01
N HIS A 125 64.24 -43.30 -19.71
CA HIS A 125 64.90 -42.81 -18.50
C HIS A 125 65.07 -41.30 -18.50
N SER A 126 65.41 -40.69 -19.65
CA SER A 126 65.51 -39.23 -19.78
C SER A 126 64.14 -38.54 -19.61
N ILE A 127 63.05 -39.16 -20.09
CA ILE A 127 61.69 -38.64 -19.96
C ILE A 127 61.22 -38.74 -18.51
N LEU A 128 61.55 -39.85 -17.82
CA LEU A 128 61.19 -40.07 -16.42
C LEU A 128 61.92 -39.11 -15.48
N GLN A 129 63.15 -38.72 -15.81
CA GLN A 129 63.90 -37.68 -15.08
C GLN A 129 63.30 -36.27 -15.21
N ASN A 130 62.44 -36.02 -16.20
CA ASN A 130 61.87 -34.71 -16.47
C ASN A 130 60.38 -34.64 -16.06
N PRO A 131 60.06 -34.14 -14.85
CA PRO A 131 58.68 -34.15 -14.33
C PRO A 131 57.71 -33.28 -15.13
N THR A 132 58.19 -32.22 -15.78
CA THR A 132 57.38 -31.35 -16.63
C THR A 132 56.90 -32.06 -17.89
N LEU A 133 57.74 -32.92 -18.48
CA LEU A 133 57.38 -33.74 -19.63
C LEU A 133 56.40 -34.84 -19.23
N LEU A 134 56.56 -35.44 -18.05
CA LEU A 134 55.59 -36.40 -17.51
C LEU A 134 54.21 -35.76 -17.29
N HIS A 135 54.15 -34.54 -16.75
CA HIS A 135 52.89 -33.81 -16.61
C HIS A 135 52.25 -33.50 -17.96
N ALA A 136 53.04 -33.05 -18.95
CA ALA A 136 52.53 -32.81 -20.30
C ALA A 136 51.97 -34.09 -20.94
N LEU A 137 52.66 -35.23 -20.79
CA LEU A 137 52.19 -36.53 -21.25
C LEU A 137 50.91 -36.97 -20.51
N ALA A 138 50.78 -36.68 -19.22
CA ALA A 138 49.55 -36.98 -18.47
C ALA A 138 48.34 -36.18 -18.99
N THR A 139 48.53 -34.94 -19.46
CA THR A 139 47.45 -34.13 -20.06
C THR A 139 46.97 -34.64 -21.42
N THR A 140 47.69 -35.59 -22.05
CA THR A 140 47.26 -36.20 -23.32
C THR A 140 46.15 -37.23 -23.16
N HIS A 141 45.86 -37.66 -21.92
CA HIS A 141 44.79 -38.60 -21.66
C HIS A 141 43.40 -37.94 -21.88
N PRO A 142 42.42 -38.61 -22.53
CA PRO A 142 41.09 -38.05 -22.79
C PRO A 142 40.31 -37.65 -21.52
N SER A 143 40.64 -38.21 -20.35
CA SER A 143 40.03 -37.78 -19.08
C SER A 143 40.39 -36.34 -18.70
N TYR A 144 41.58 -35.85 -19.08
CA TYR A 144 41.96 -34.46 -18.82
C TYR A 144 41.08 -33.50 -19.62
N ALA A 145 40.87 -33.76 -20.90
CA ALA A 145 39.97 -32.96 -21.73
C ALA A 145 38.52 -33.02 -21.24
N ALA A 146 38.03 -34.20 -20.83
CA ALA A 146 36.67 -34.38 -20.32
C ALA A 146 36.43 -33.64 -18.99
N THR A 147 37.39 -33.73 -18.05
CA THR A 147 37.33 -33.01 -16.77
C THR A 147 37.45 -31.50 -16.96
N GLN A 148 38.32 -31.05 -17.87
CA GLN A 148 38.44 -29.63 -18.21
C GLN A 148 37.13 -29.10 -18.81
N ALA A 149 36.53 -29.82 -19.77
CA ALA A 149 35.25 -29.44 -20.36
C ALA A 149 34.16 -29.34 -19.29
N HIS A 150 34.07 -30.32 -18.40
CA HIS A 150 33.12 -30.32 -17.29
C HIS A 150 33.30 -29.13 -16.34
N LEU A 151 34.54 -28.83 -15.93
CA LEU A 151 34.83 -27.66 -15.09
C LEU A 151 34.46 -26.35 -15.80
N THR A 152 34.74 -26.22 -17.10
CA THR A 152 34.36 -25.03 -17.86
C THR A 152 32.83 -24.86 -17.95
N THR A 153 32.10 -25.97 -18.12
CA THR A 153 30.63 -25.96 -18.11
C THR A 153 30.11 -25.52 -16.75
N LEU A 154 30.63 -26.09 -15.65
CA LEU A 154 30.24 -25.71 -14.29
C LEU A 154 30.54 -24.24 -13.98
N LEU A 155 31.70 -23.73 -14.40
CA LEU A 155 32.06 -22.31 -14.24
C LEU A 155 31.12 -21.40 -15.05
N SER A 156 30.78 -21.80 -16.29
CA SER A 156 29.84 -21.04 -17.12
C SER A 156 28.44 -21.01 -16.51
N ALA A 157 27.97 -22.14 -15.97
CA ALA A 157 26.70 -22.25 -15.27
C ALA A 157 26.67 -21.39 -14.00
N ASN A 158 27.73 -21.44 -13.19
CA ASN A 158 27.83 -20.60 -12.00
C ASN A 158 27.80 -19.10 -12.36
N LYS A 159 28.51 -18.71 -13.41
CA LYS A 159 28.49 -17.33 -13.92
C LYS A 159 27.08 -16.92 -14.39
N GLN A 160 26.38 -17.78 -15.11
CA GLN A 160 25.00 -17.53 -15.55
C GLN A 160 24.07 -17.36 -14.34
N LEU A 161 24.16 -18.25 -13.33
CA LEU A 161 23.38 -18.13 -12.10
C LEU A 161 23.68 -16.84 -11.36
N ALA A 162 24.95 -16.43 -11.24
CA ALA A 162 25.31 -15.16 -10.63
C ALA A 162 24.72 -13.96 -11.38
N THR A 163 24.76 -13.97 -12.72
CA THR A 163 24.12 -12.91 -13.53
C THR A 163 22.60 -12.89 -13.37
N HIS A 164 21.98 -14.06 -13.26
CA HIS A 164 20.55 -14.17 -13.04
C HIS A 164 20.15 -13.64 -11.65
N LEU A 165 20.90 -13.99 -10.60
CA LEU A 165 20.69 -13.46 -9.25
C LEU A 165 20.80 -11.94 -9.21
N LEU A 166 21.80 -11.36 -9.89
CA LEU A 166 21.94 -9.91 -10.01
C LEU A 166 20.73 -9.29 -10.73
N SER A 167 20.25 -9.90 -11.81
CA SER A 167 19.06 -9.43 -12.52
C SER A 167 17.81 -9.45 -11.62
N LEU A 168 17.62 -10.52 -10.84
CA LEU A 168 16.52 -10.62 -9.88
C LEU A 168 16.64 -9.60 -8.75
N GLU A 169 17.84 -9.36 -8.25
CA GLU A 169 18.11 -8.34 -7.25
C GLU A 169 17.72 -6.95 -7.75
N THR A 170 18.15 -6.57 -8.96
CA THR A 170 17.78 -5.28 -9.56
C THR A 170 16.26 -5.17 -9.76
N HIS A 171 15.60 -6.24 -10.19
CA HIS A 171 14.15 -6.26 -10.35
C HIS A 171 13.42 -6.10 -9.00
N LEU A 172 13.85 -6.81 -7.96
CA LEU A 172 13.29 -6.65 -6.61
C LEU A 172 13.53 -5.26 -6.05
N HIS A 173 14.70 -4.67 -6.28
CA HIS A 173 14.99 -3.30 -5.87
C HIS A 173 14.06 -2.30 -6.56
N ASN A 174 13.88 -2.41 -7.87
CA ASN A 174 12.96 -1.57 -8.63
C ASN A 174 11.52 -1.72 -8.16
N LEU A 175 11.07 -2.95 -7.89
CA LEU A 175 9.74 -3.21 -7.37
C LEU A 175 9.54 -2.56 -6.00
N ARG A 176 10.52 -2.71 -5.09
CA ARG A 176 10.48 -2.05 -3.78
C ARG A 176 10.40 -0.53 -3.91
N ALA A 177 11.29 0.08 -4.68
CA ALA A 177 11.27 1.53 -4.92
C ALA A 177 9.93 2.01 -5.52
N SER A 178 9.37 1.26 -6.47
CA SER A 178 8.05 1.56 -7.03
C SER A 178 6.94 1.48 -5.98
N THR A 179 6.93 0.44 -5.14
CA THR A 179 5.91 0.29 -4.09
C THR A 179 6.05 1.36 -3.00
N GLU A 180 7.28 1.72 -2.62
CA GLU A 180 7.55 2.80 -1.68
C GLU A 180 7.00 4.14 -2.21
N SER A 181 7.25 4.45 -3.49
CA SER A 181 6.71 5.66 -4.12
C SER A 181 5.17 5.68 -4.16
N LEU A 182 4.55 4.54 -4.44
CA LEU A 182 3.08 4.39 -4.47
C LEU A 182 2.49 4.56 -3.07
N LEU A 183 3.12 4.00 -2.03
CA LEU A 183 2.68 4.13 -0.65
C LEU A 183 2.79 5.58 -0.16
N LEU A 184 3.90 6.26 -0.45
CA LEU A 184 4.04 7.68 -0.14
C LEU A 184 2.99 8.54 -0.88
N HIS A 185 2.73 8.22 -2.15
CA HIS A 185 1.69 8.90 -2.92
C HIS A 185 0.29 8.68 -2.31
N HIS A 186 -0.05 7.45 -1.97
CA HIS A 186 -1.30 7.10 -1.32
C HIS A 186 -1.47 7.83 0.01
N GLN A 187 -0.44 7.84 0.85
CA GLN A 187 -0.45 8.55 2.12
C GLN A 187 -0.65 10.07 1.91
N SER A 188 0.01 10.66 0.91
CA SER A 188 -0.18 12.07 0.58
C SER A 188 -1.63 12.38 0.15
N LEU A 189 -2.25 11.48 -0.63
CA LEU A 189 -3.62 11.61 -1.07
C LEU A 189 -4.59 11.49 0.12
N GLU A 190 -4.38 10.53 1.00
CA GLU A 190 -5.17 10.38 2.23
C GLU A 190 -5.13 11.64 3.10
N LEU A 191 -3.95 12.21 3.33
CA LEU A 191 -3.81 13.44 4.11
C LEU A 191 -4.53 14.60 3.42
N SER A 192 -4.40 14.73 2.10
CA SER A 192 -5.10 15.76 1.34
C SER A 192 -6.62 15.58 1.37
N TRP A 193 -7.12 14.33 1.36
CA TRP A 193 -8.53 14.02 1.46
C TRP A 193 -9.08 14.32 2.85
N ARG A 194 -8.38 13.92 3.92
CA ARG A 194 -8.76 14.27 5.29
C ARG A 194 -8.80 15.78 5.50
N LYS A 195 -7.85 16.51 4.92
CA LYS A 195 -7.85 17.97 4.92
C LYS A 195 -9.10 18.53 4.23
N LYS A 196 -9.40 18.07 3.00
CA LYS A 196 -10.60 18.49 2.26
C LYS A 196 -11.89 18.14 2.99
N GLN A 197 -11.96 16.98 3.62
CA GLN A 197 -13.11 16.60 4.44
C GLN A 197 -13.30 17.57 5.60
N GLY A 198 -12.22 17.92 6.31
CA GLY A 198 -12.26 18.94 7.35
C GLY A 198 -12.67 20.33 6.85
N GLU A 199 -12.24 20.72 5.64
CA GLU A 199 -12.66 21.96 5.00
C GLU A 199 -14.17 21.94 4.66
N ILE A 200 -14.69 20.82 4.17
CA ILE A 200 -16.12 20.63 3.91
C ILE A 200 -16.92 20.69 5.22
N ASP A 201 -16.48 19.96 6.24
CA ASP A 201 -17.16 19.93 7.53
C ASP A 201 -17.18 21.33 8.17
N ALA A 202 -16.07 22.07 8.09
CA ALA A 202 -16.00 23.46 8.55
C ALA A 202 -16.89 24.41 7.72
N ALA A 203 -16.97 24.21 6.40
CA ALA A 203 -17.85 25.00 5.55
C ALA A 203 -19.34 24.69 5.80
N LEU A 204 -19.67 23.46 6.18
CA LEU A 204 -21.04 23.02 6.46
C LEU A 204 -21.49 23.30 7.90
N GLU A 205 -20.57 23.47 8.85
CA GLU A 205 -20.87 23.71 10.26
C GLU A 205 -21.86 24.89 10.49
N PRO A 206 -21.69 26.06 9.84
CA PRO A 206 -22.65 27.18 9.95
C PRO A 206 -24.02 26.90 9.33
N TRP A 207 -24.09 25.98 8.38
CA TRP A 207 -25.32 25.56 7.71
C TRP A 207 -25.91 24.29 8.33
N SER A 208 -25.29 23.78 9.40
CA SER A 208 -25.83 22.65 10.14
C SER A 208 -27.20 23.02 10.73
N PRO A 209 -28.12 22.06 10.88
CA PRO A 209 -29.44 22.33 11.47
C PRO A 209 -29.36 23.00 12.84
N LYS A 210 -28.32 22.64 13.63
CA LYS A 210 -28.07 23.24 14.94
C LYS A 210 -27.62 24.70 14.84
N ALA A 211 -26.68 25.02 13.96
CA ALA A 211 -26.22 26.39 13.76
C ALA A 211 -27.33 27.30 13.21
N LEU A 212 -28.13 26.80 12.26
CA LEU A 212 -29.30 27.51 11.74
C LEU A 212 -30.34 27.78 12.83
N TYR A 213 -30.61 26.79 13.69
CA TYR A 213 -31.50 26.94 14.84
C TYR A 213 -30.96 27.97 15.84
N GLN A 214 -29.67 27.91 16.17
CA GLN A 214 -29.03 28.89 17.05
C GLN A 214 -29.13 30.30 16.47
N ARG A 215 -28.92 30.48 15.16
CA ARG A 215 -29.10 31.76 14.48
C ARG A 215 -30.56 32.23 14.51
N LEU A 216 -31.53 31.32 14.38
CA LEU A 216 -32.95 31.66 14.52
C LEU A 216 -33.27 32.17 15.93
N VAL A 217 -32.79 31.47 16.96
CA VAL A 217 -32.98 31.87 18.37
C VAL A 217 -32.30 33.21 18.66
N ALA A 218 -31.06 33.40 18.20
CA ALA A 218 -30.36 34.68 18.32
C ALA A 218 -31.13 35.82 17.62
N GLY A 219 -31.62 35.58 16.40
CA GLY A 219 -32.41 36.56 15.66
C GLY A 219 -33.78 36.87 16.31
N ILE A 220 -34.36 35.96 17.09
CA ILE A 220 -35.55 36.25 17.92
C ILE A 220 -35.15 37.18 19.06
N ALA A 221 -34.07 36.87 19.80
CA ALA A 221 -33.59 37.70 20.90
C ALA A 221 -33.19 39.12 20.44
N GLU A 222 -32.53 39.23 19.28
CA GLU A 222 -32.22 40.52 18.64
C GLU A 222 -33.50 41.29 18.29
N GLN A 223 -34.50 40.63 17.71
CA GLN A 223 -35.78 41.26 17.37
C GLN A 223 -36.55 41.71 18.63
N GLU A 224 -36.50 40.94 19.72
CA GLU A 224 -37.06 41.33 21.02
C GLU A 224 -36.37 42.57 21.60
N ALA A 225 -35.04 42.67 21.42
CA ALA A 225 -34.29 43.85 21.81
C ALA A 225 -34.65 45.06 20.94
N VAL A 226 -34.85 44.87 19.63
CA VAL A 226 -35.32 45.94 18.72
C VAL A 226 -36.72 46.41 19.09
N CYS A 227 -37.66 45.51 19.36
CA CYS A 227 -39.01 45.89 19.81
C CYS A 227 -38.95 46.72 21.09
N ARG A 228 -38.17 46.26 22.10
CA ARG A 228 -37.93 47.02 23.33
C ARG A 228 -37.29 48.38 23.07
N ALA A 229 -36.28 48.46 22.22
CA ALA A 229 -35.63 49.73 21.87
C ALA A 229 -36.59 50.69 21.12
N VAL A 230 -37.48 50.19 20.27
CA VAL A 230 -38.50 51.03 19.60
C VAL A 230 -39.52 51.55 20.62
N GLU A 231 -39.90 50.74 21.60
CA GLU A 231 -40.77 51.16 22.72
C GLU A 231 -40.07 52.21 23.60
N GLU A 232 -38.82 51.97 23.98
CA GLU A 232 -37.99 52.87 24.79
C GLU A 232 -37.69 54.19 24.06
N SER A 233 -37.38 54.15 22.75
CA SER A 233 -37.08 55.36 21.97
C SER A 233 -38.23 56.37 21.90
N PHE A 234 -39.48 55.89 22.01
CA PHE A 234 -40.65 56.76 22.06
C PHE A 234 -40.78 57.40 23.45
N LEU A 235 -40.55 56.63 24.52
CA LEU A 235 -40.59 57.13 25.90
C LEU A 235 -39.46 58.13 26.19
N GLU A 236 -38.25 57.88 25.67
CA GLU A 236 -37.10 58.77 25.84
C GLU A 236 -37.26 60.11 25.09
N SER A 237 -37.93 60.10 23.93
CA SER A 237 -38.24 61.33 23.18
C SER A 237 -39.18 62.29 23.93
N GLU A 238 -40.03 61.77 24.82
CA GLU A 238 -40.94 62.56 25.66
C GLU A 238 -40.24 63.11 26.92
N GLN A 239 -39.14 62.49 27.36
CA GLN A 239 -38.44 62.85 28.60
C GLN A 239 -37.41 63.98 28.45
N GLY A 240 -37.02 64.32 27.21
CA GLY A 240 -35.99 65.33 26.90
C GLY A 240 -36.46 66.58 26.15
N SER A 241 -37.68 66.58 25.60
CA SER A 241 -38.30 67.75 24.97
C SER A 241 -39.71 67.95 25.51
N GLU A 242 -40.01 69.10 26.11
CA GLU A 242 -41.35 69.53 26.54
C GLU A 242 -42.36 69.68 25.38
N GLU A 243 -41.99 69.26 24.17
CA GLU A 243 -42.83 69.23 22.99
C GLU A 243 -43.46 67.84 22.87
N LYS A 244 -44.77 67.76 23.13
CA LYS A 244 -45.55 66.53 22.94
C LYS A 244 -45.31 66.00 21.53
N ALA A 245 -44.94 64.71 21.43
CA ALA A 245 -44.74 64.03 20.14
C ALA A 245 -45.87 64.37 19.16
N THR A 246 -45.49 64.75 17.94
CA THR A 246 -46.47 65.15 16.93
C THR A 246 -47.34 63.95 16.54
N GLU A 247 -48.61 64.19 16.19
CA GLU A 247 -49.54 63.11 15.79
C GLU A 247 -48.97 62.23 14.67
N ARG A 248 -48.13 62.80 13.80
CA ARG A 248 -47.44 62.09 12.72
C ARG A 248 -46.39 61.11 13.24
N GLU A 249 -45.57 61.52 14.22
CA GLU A 249 -44.55 60.66 14.85
C GLU A 249 -45.19 59.50 15.60
N VAL A 250 -46.32 59.73 16.26
CA VAL A 250 -47.10 58.67 16.94
C VAL A 250 -47.59 57.64 15.92
N VAL A 251 -48.16 58.09 14.80
CA VAL A 251 -48.65 57.17 13.74
C VAL A 251 -47.50 56.38 13.12
N GLU A 252 -46.34 56.99 12.91
CA GLU A 252 -45.14 56.30 12.40
C GLU A 252 -44.55 55.32 13.42
N TRP A 253 -44.52 55.68 14.70
CA TRP A 253 -44.11 54.78 15.78
C TRP A 253 -45.03 53.57 15.89
N VAL A 254 -46.36 53.78 15.93
CA VAL A 254 -47.33 52.67 15.97
C VAL A 254 -47.16 51.74 14.76
N ARG A 255 -46.89 52.30 13.57
CA ARG A 255 -46.58 51.50 12.39
C ARG A 255 -45.32 50.66 12.61
N ARG A 256 -44.23 51.24 13.13
CA ARG A 256 -42.96 50.55 13.41
C ARG A 256 -43.12 49.45 14.47
N VAL A 257 -43.80 49.72 15.58
CA VAL A 257 -44.06 48.72 16.63
C VAL A 257 -44.84 47.55 16.07
N ARG A 258 -45.87 47.80 15.26
CA ARG A 258 -46.65 46.72 14.63
C ARG A 258 -45.82 45.91 13.65
N THR A 259 -44.97 46.55 12.83
CA THR A 259 -44.14 45.82 11.86
C THR A 259 -43.07 44.98 12.54
N GLU A 260 -42.41 45.51 13.57
CA GLU A 260 -41.38 44.78 14.32
C GLU A 260 -42.00 43.69 15.22
N GLY A 261 -43.16 43.93 15.82
CA GLY A 261 -43.92 42.93 16.57
C GLY A 261 -44.44 41.80 15.69
N ALA A 262 -44.95 42.10 14.50
CA ALA A 262 -45.36 41.07 13.54
C ALA A 262 -44.17 40.20 13.07
N ARG A 263 -42.99 40.81 12.89
CA ARG A 263 -41.75 40.07 12.57
C ARG A 263 -41.32 39.16 13.73
N LEU A 264 -41.45 39.63 14.97
CA LEU A 264 -41.14 38.83 16.14
C LEU A 264 -42.03 37.59 16.24
N GLU A 265 -43.34 37.77 16.13
CA GLU A 265 -44.28 36.64 16.19
C GLU A 265 -44.10 35.64 15.05
N SER A 266 -43.81 36.12 13.83
CA SER A 266 -43.48 35.24 12.70
C SER A 266 -42.23 34.38 12.97
N ARG A 267 -41.19 34.94 13.58
CA ARG A 267 -39.98 34.17 13.96
C ARG A 267 -40.25 33.18 15.09
N ARG A 268 -41.10 33.54 16.07
CA ARG A 268 -41.54 32.63 17.14
C ARG A 268 -42.34 31.45 16.60
N GLU A 269 -43.25 31.69 15.66
CA GLU A 269 -43.96 30.62 14.96
C GLU A 269 -42.99 29.73 14.19
N MET A 270 -42.03 30.31 13.46
CA MET A 270 -41.00 29.55 12.75
C MET A 270 -40.19 28.66 13.70
N ARG A 271 -39.86 29.15 14.90
CA ARG A 271 -39.20 28.35 15.95
C ARG A 271 -40.10 27.24 16.47
N ALA A 272 -41.37 27.51 16.77
CA ALA A 272 -42.31 26.49 17.23
C ALA A 272 -42.47 25.36 16.20
N ARG A 273 -42.60 25.73 14.92
CA ARG A 273 -42.62 24.76 13.81
C ARG A 273 -41.31 24.00 13.70
N TRP A 274 -40.19 24.63 14.04
CA TRP A 274 -38.88 23.97 14.07
C TRP A 274 -38.78 22.94 15.18
N ASP A 275 -39.21 23.28 16.39
CA ASP A 275 -39.21 22.39 17.55
C ASP A 275 -40.12 21.17 17.33
N GLU A 276 -41.20 21.33 16.56
CA GLU A 276 -42.11 20.24 16.17
C GLU A 276 -41.64 19.43 14.95
N GLY A 277 -40.50 19.77 14.35
CA GLY A 277 -39.98 19.09 13.15
C GLY A 277 -40.73 19.43 11.85
N ARG A 278 -41.55 20.48 11.83
CA ARG A 278 -42.27 20.99 10.65
C ARG A 278 -41.42 21.98 9.84
N VAL A 279 -40.13 21.70 9.68
CA VAL A 279 -39.16 22.52 8.92
C VAL A 279 -38.94 21.86 7.56
N GLY A 280 -39.16 22.60 6.48
CA GLY A 280 -39.02 22.07 5.12
C GLY A 280 -40.36 21.65 4.53
N GLY A 281 -41.26 22.62 4.36
CA GLY A 281 -42.40 22.47 3.48
C GLY A 281 -41.98 22.77 2.04
N TRP A 282 -41.60 21.75 1.28
CA TRP A 282 -42.04 21.63 -0.10
C TRP A 282 -42.91 20.38 -0.14
N ARG A 283 -44.22 20.59 -0.15
CA ARG A 283 -45.17 19.61 -0.69
C ARG A 283 -45.43 20.00 -2.13
#